data_AF-A0A973HYC9-F1
#
_entry.id   AF-A0A973HYC9-F1
#
_cell.length_a   1.000
_cell.length_b   1.000
_cell.length_c   1.000
_cell.angle_alpha   90.00
_cell.angle_beta   90.00
_cell.angle_gamma   90.00
#
_symmetry.space_group_name_H-M   'P 1'
#
loop_
_entity.id
_entity.type
_entity.pdbx_description
1 polymer ?
#
loop_
_entity_poly.entity_id
_entity_poly.type
_entity_poly.pdbx_seq_one_letter_code
_entity_poly.pdbx_strand_id
1 'polypeptide(L)' 'VLDNLPTSAKVAENEDTVMMYIKGQPYIQLDGGEWTKYPTN' A
#
# COMPACT_ATOMS: atom_id res chain seq x y z
N VAL A 1 -0.17 -23.19 17.47
CA VAL A 1 -0.43 -23.16 16.01
C VAL A 1 -0.33 -21.72 15.57
N LEU A 2 0.81 -21.32 14.99
CA LEU A 2 1.07 -19.96 14.51
C LEU A 2 0.73 -19.83 13.01
N ASP A 3 0.58 -20.96 12.32
CA ASP A 3 0.52 -21.01 10.84
C ASP A 3 -0.82 -20.55 10.25
N ASN A 4 -1.86 -20.40 11.07
CA ASN A 4 -3.21 -20.04 10.63
C ASN A 4 -3.68 -18.68 11.18
N LEU A 5 -2.75 -17.82 11.57
CA LEU A 5 -3.09 -16.47 11.98
C LEU A 5 -3.59 -15.66 10.77
N PRO A 6 -4.59 -14.79 10.96
CA PRO A 6 -4.99 -13.87 9.91
C PRO A 6 -3.80 -12.99 9.53
N THR A 7 -3.66 -12.73 8.23
CA THR A 7 -2.69 -11.78 7.70
C THR A 7 -3.42 -10.60 7.11
N SER A 8 -2.73 -9.48 6.99
CA SER A 8 -3.27 -8.25 6.41
C SER A 8 -2.44 -7.83 5.22
N ALA A 9 -3.08 -7.13 4.28
CA ALA A 9 -2.38 -6.46 3.20
C ALA A 9 -1.43 -5.40 3.77
N LYS A 10 -0.33 -5.13 3.04
CA LYS A 10 0.56 -4.00 3.31
C LYS A 10 -0.07 -2.73 2.75
N VAL A 11 -0.75 -1.97 3.61
CA VAL A 11 -1.39 -0.69 3.31
C VAL A 11 -1.10 0.31 4.42
N ALA A 12 -0.90 1.58 4.07
CA ALA A 12 -0.75 2.70 4.99
C ALA A 12 -1.58 3.89 4.48
N GLU A 13 -2.34 4.52 5.38
CA GLU A 13 -3.24 5.63 5.09
C GLU A 13 -2.93 6.80 6.01
N ASN A 14 -2.82 8.00 5.44
CA ASN A 14 -2.77 9.29 6.12
C ASN A 14 -3.93 10.16 5.58
N GLU A 15 -4.11 11.38 6.10
CA GLU A 15 -5.22 12.30 5.73
C GLU A 15 -5.48 12.37 4.23
N ASP A 16 -4.44 12.56 3.42
CA ASP A 16 -4.56 12.67 1.95
C ASP A 16 -3.62 11.72 1.20
N THR A 17 -3.24 10.57 1.79
CA THR A 17 -2.28 9.66 1.16
C THR A 17 -2.60 8.21 1.45
N VAL A 18 -2.54 7.37 0.42
CA VAL A 18 -2.56 5.92 0.55
C VAL A 18 -1.33 5.31 -0.12
N MET A 19 -0.63 4.43 0.57
CA MET A 19 0.44 3.60 0.01
C MET A 19 0.08 2.13 0.16
N MET A 20 0.20 1.36 -0.93
CA MET A 20 -0.02 -0.09 -0.89
C MET A 20 0.83 -0.83 -1.91
N TYR A 21 0.91 -2.16 -1.74
CA TYR A 21 1.51 -3.04 -2.73
C TYR A 21 0.47 -3.55 -3.72
N ILE A 22 0.62 -3.20 -5.00
CA ILE A 22 -0.19 -3.71 -6.11
C ILE A 22 0.68 -4.69 -6.90
N LYS A 23 0.31 -5.98 -6.90
CA LYS A 23 1.08 -7.07 -7.54
C LYS A 23 2.56 -7.08 -7.10
N GLY A 24 2.81 -6.83 -5.81
CA GLY A 24 4.15 -6.84 -5.22
C GLY A 24 4.99 -5.59 -5.49
N GLN A 25 4.45 -4.58 -6.16
CA GLN A 25 5.12 -3.31 -6.41
C GLN A 25 4.47 -2.19 -5.57
N PRO A 26 5.25 -1.27 -4.99
CA PRO A 26 4.70 -0.19 -4.19
C PRO A 26 4.07 0.90 -5.09
N TYR A 27 2.89 1.36 -4.72
CA TYR A 27 2.17 2.48 -5.36
C TYR A 27 1.71 3.49 -4.31
N ILE A 28 1.55 4.73 -4.73
CA ILE A 28 1.04 5.84 -3.92
C ILE A 28 -0.12 6.55 -4.64
N GLN A 29 -1.15 6.90 -3.87
CA GLN A 29 -2.23 7.79 -4.25
C GLN A 29 -2.16 9.02 -3.35
N LEU A 30 -2.21 10.20 -3.95
CA LEU A 30 -2.20 11.49 -3.26
C LEU A 30 -3.53 12.20 -3.54
N ASP A 31 -4.15 12.75 -2.49
CA ASP A 31 -5.39 13.54 -2.57
C ASP A 31 -6.54 12.84 -3.33
N GLY A 32 -6.60 11.50 -3.26
CA GLY A 32 -7.58 10.70 -4.01
C GLY A 32 -7.38 10.67 -5.53
N GLY A 33 -6.25 11.16 -6.03
CA GLY A 33 -5.89 11.20 -7.45
C GLY A 33 -5.50 9.83 -8.03
N GLU A 34 -4.71 9.83 -9.10
CA GLU A 34 -4.28 8.58 -9.75
C GLU A 34 -3.22 7.83 -8.93
N TRP A 35 -3.27 6.50 -9.02
CA TRP A 35 -2.21 5.65 -8.48
C TRP A 35 -0.95 5.77 -9.34
N THR A 36 0.16 6.12 -8.70
CA THR A 36 1.47 6.17 -9.34
C THR A 36 2.42 5.21 -8.66
N LYS A 37 3.40 4.67 -9.40
CA LYS A 37 4.43 3.82 -8.79
C LYS A 37 5.18 4.63 -7.73
N TYR A 38 5.38 4.04 -6.56
CA TYR A 38 6.16 4.68 -5.51
C TYR A 38 7.61 4.84 -6.01
N PRO A 39 8.19 6.05 -5.95
CA PRO A 39 9.56 6.29 -6.42
C PRO A 39 10.58 5.43 -5.66
N THR A 40 11.52 4.84 -6.40
CA THR A 40 12.69 4.15 -5.85
C THR A 40 13.93 4.97 -6.17
N ASN A 41 14.80 5.18 -5.19
CA ASN A 41 16.11 5.81 -5.38
C ASN A 41 17.05 4.91 -6.20
#